data_AF-A0A534BFD9-F1
#
_entry.id   AF-A0A534BFD9-F1
#
_cell.length_a   1.000
_cell.length_b   1.000
_cell.length_c   1.000
_cell.angle_alpha   90.00
_cell.angle_beta   90.00
_cell.angle_gamma   90.00
#
_symmetry.space_group_name_H-M   'P 1'
#
loop_
_entity.id
_entity.type
_entity.pdbx_description
1 polymer ?
#
loop_
_entity_poly.entity_id
_entity_poly.type
_entity_poly.pdbx_seq_one_letter_code
_entity_poly.pdbx_strand_id
1 'polypeptide(L)'
;NIESPRQLQQILFERLQLPVRRKTPTGQPSTAEDVLEELAGSYALPRIVLEYRALAKLKSTYTDKLPEQVNERTGRIHTSYAQAVAATGRLSSVDPNLQNIPIRRSEGRRIRQAFIAPPGCVLLAADYSQIELRIMAHLSGDAGLRAAFAEDRDVHRATAAEVFGVSPEAVTADHRRTAKVINFGLIYGMSPFGLARNLGIERSAAQQYVERYFRRYPGVKRFMDETRAQARQTGYVETVFGRRLYLPDIRSGNPQLRQGAERAAINAPMQGTAADIIKRAMITLHEWCARPHSPARLIMQVHDELVFEVRSEALAEVAAAVREHMVSAASLSVPLRVDVGTGANWDEAH
;
A
#
# COMPACT_ATOMS: atom_id res chain seq x y z
N ASN A 1 31.71 -10.37 3.80
CA ASN A 1 30.80 -9.24 3.50
C ASN A 1 29.37 -9.76 3.44
N ILE A 2 28.53 -9.37 4.39
CA ILE A 2 27.13 -9.80 4.52
C ILE A 2 26.25 -9.23 3.38
N GLU A 3 26.66 -8.11 2.77
CA GLU A 3 25.93 -7.53 1.64
C GLU A 3 26.20 -8.26 0.32
N SER A 4 27.27 -9.04 0.23
CA SER A 4 27.62 -9.80 -0.99
C SER A 4 26.75 -11.05 -1.12
N PRO A 5 25.85 -11.13 -2.13
CA PRO A 5 25.01 -12.31 -2.32
C PRO A 5 25.83 -13.58 -2.57
N ARG A 6 26.96 -13.45 -3.29
CA ARG A 6 27.86 -14.57 -3.60
C ARG A 6 28.52 -15.14 -2.35
N GLN A 7 29.05 -14.29 -1.47
CA GLN A 7 29.66 -14.77 -0.23
C GLN A 7 28.62 -15.39 0.71
N LEU A 8 27.42 -14.80 0.79
CA LEU A 8 26.32 -15.40 1.55
C LEU A 8 25.90 -16.77 0.99
N GLN A 9 25.85 -16.93 -0.33
CA GLN A 9 25.53 -18.23 -0.95
C GLN A 9 26.54 -19.31 -0.53
N GLN A 10 27.83 -19.00 -0.56
CA GLN A 10 28.88 -19.93 -0.14
C GLN A 10 28.73 -20.33 1.32
N ILE A 11 28.45 -19.38 2.22
CA ILE A 11 28.25 -19.70 3.63
C ILE A 11 26.98 -20.52 3.85
N LEU A 12 25.84 -20.06 3.33
CA LEU A 12 24.53 -20.66 3.63
C LEU A 12 24.37 -22.03 2.96
N PHE A 13 24.73 -22.18 1.69
CA PHE A 13 24.38 -23.37 0.92
C PHE A 13 25.56 -24.34 0.71
N GLU A 14 26.80 -23.85 0.69
CA GLU A 14 27.97 -24.74 0.54
C GLU A 14 28.51 -25.19 1.91
N ARG A 15 28.76 -24.25 2.84
CA ARG A 15 29.35 -24.58 4.14
C ARG A 15 28.33 -25.09 5.15
N LEU A 16 27.22 -24.38 5.32
CA LEU A 16 26.16 -24.74 6.26
C LEU A 16 25.15 -25.73 5.66
N GLN A 17 25.26 -26.00 4.36
CA GLN A 17 24.41 -26.96 3.63
C GLN A 17 22.90 -26.75 3.87
N LEU A 18 22.47 -25.50 4.00
CA LEU A 18 21.06 -25.17 4.14
C LEU A 18 20.29 -25.54 2.86
N PRO A 19 18.99 -25.88 2.95
CA PRO A 19 18.21 -26.27 1.79
C PRO A 19 18.05 -25.11 0.79
N VAL A 20 18.31 -25.38 -0.49
CA VAL A 20 18.08 -24.39 -1.56
C VAL A 20 16.60 -24.36 -1.89
N ARG A 21 15.89 -23.32 -1.41
CA ARG A 21 14.45 -23.13 -1.67
C ARG A 21 14.14 -22.60 -3.07
N ARG A 22 14.98 -21.69 -3.57
CA ARG A 22 14.81 -21.06 -4.88
C ARG A 22 16.15 -20.75 -5.52
N LYS A 23 16.17 -20.71 -6.84
CA LYS A 23 17.32 -20.29 -7.66
C LYS A 23 17.03 -18.97 -8.37
N THR A 24 18.07 -18.19 -8.62
CA THR A 24 18.05 -17.01 -9.49
C THR A 24 17.83 -17.42 -10.95
N PRO A 25 17.51 -16.50 -11.87
CA PRO A 25 17.45 -16.80 -13.31
C PRO A 25 18.75 -17.41 -13.85
N THR A 26 19.88 -17.09 -13.22
CA THR A 26 21.21 -17.64 -13.52
C THR A 26 21.50 -19.00 -12.87
N GLY A 27 20.51 -19.62 -12.22
CA GLY A 27 20.61 -20.96 -11.63
C GLY A 27 21.27 -21.02 -10.25
N GLN A 28 21.73 -19.90 -9.71
CA GLN A 28 22.40 -19.84 -8.40
C GLN A 28 21.40 -19.85 -7.25
N PRO A 29 21.72 -20.42 -6.08
CA PRO A 29 20.85 -20.33 -4.90
C PRO A 29 20.49 -18.89 -4.56
N SER A 30 19.20 -18.58 -4.38
CA SER A 30 18.75 -17.23 -4.08
C SER A 30 19.02 -16.88 -2.61
N THR A 31 19.50 -15.65 -2.37
CA THR A 31 19.56 -15.03 -1.03
C THR A 31 18.63 -13.82 -0.94
N ALA A 32 17.55 -13.81 -1.72
CA ALA A 32 16.50 -12.79 -1.65
C ALA A 32 15.79 -12.80 -0.30
N GLU A 33 15.17 -11.68 0.07
CA GLU A 33 14.49 -11.48 1.37
C GLU A 33 13.48 -12.61 1.65
N ASP A 34 12.60 -12.92 0.70
CA ASP A 34 11.57 -13.96 0.85
C ASP A 34 12.16 -15.38 1.05
N VAL A 35 13.30 -15.68 0.42
CA VAL A 35 14.00 -16.97 0.60
C VAL A 35 14.69 -17.04 1.96
N LEU A 36 15.28 -15.93 2.41
CA LEU A 36 15.90 -15.86 3.72
C LEU A 36 14.85 -15.90 4.84
N GLU A 37 13.65 -15.34 4.63
CA GLU A 37 12.53 -15.41 5.58
C GLU A 37 12.06 -16.85 5.78
N GLU A 38 11.92 -17.62 4.70
CA GLU A 38 11.58 -19.05 4.76
C GLU A 38 12.64 -19.83 5.56
N LEU A 39 13.93 -19.56 5.31
CA LEU A 39 15.02 -20.20 6.05
C LEU A 39 15.11 -19.74 7.52
N ALA A 40 14.75 -18.49 7.82
CA ALA A 40 14.80 -17.92 9.16
C ALA A 40 13.83 -18.60 10.15
N GLY A 41 12.82 -19.32 9.65
CA GLY A 41 11.93 -20.15 10.47
C GLY A 41 12.64 -21.31 11.15
N SER A 42 13.70 -21.84 10.53
CA SER A 42 14.45 -23.00 11.03
C SER A 42 15.90 -22.69 11.40
N TYR A 43 16.47 -21.61 10.87
CA TYR A 43 17.89 -21.32 10.99
C TYR A 43 18.14 -19.89 11.51
N ALA A 44 19.07 -19.76 12.47
CA ALA A 44 19.37 -18.48 13.10
C ALA A 44 20.10 -17.49 12.19
N LEU A 45 21.07 -17.95 11.38
CA LEU A 45 21.89 -17.06 10.56
C LEU A 45 21.08 -16.27 9.51
N PRO A 46 20.15 -16.88 8.73
CA PRO A 46 19.27 -16.13 7.84
C PRO A 46 18.49 -15.01 8.53
N ARG A 47 18.04 -15.23 9.77
CA ARG A 47 17.34 -14.21 10.59
C ARG A 47 18.23 -13.01 10.87
N ILE A 48 19.47 -13.25 11.30
CA ILE A 48 20.46 -12.19 11.57
C ILE A 48 20.82 -11.44 10.28
N VAL A 49 20.95 -12.14 9.15
CA VAL A 49 21.23 -11.51 7.84
C VAL A 49 20.08 -10.59 7.41
N LEU A 50 18.82 -11.00 7.62
CA LEU A 50 17.65 -10.17 7.35
C LEU A 50 17.64 -8.90 8.21
N GLU A 51 17.89 -9.05 9.50
CA GLU A 51 17.97 -7.92 10.44
C GLU A 51 19.08 -6.94 10.05
N TYR A 52 20.29 -7.45 9.77
CA TYR A 52 21.41 -6.66 9.29
C TYR A 52 21.06 -5.88 8.03
N ARG A 53 20.50 -6.54 7.00
CA ARG A 53 20.13 -5.89 5.74
C ARG A 53 19.07 -4.81 5.92
N ALA A 54 18.09 -5.04 6.78
CA ALA A 54 17.06 -4.05 7.10
C ALA A 54 17.69 -2.80 7.74
N LEU A 55 18.57 -2.97 8.73
CA LEU A 55 19.26 -1.88 9.40
C LEU A 55 20.25 -1.15 8.47
N ALA A 56 21.06 -1.88 7.73
CA ALA A 56 22.03 -1.32 6.78
C ALA A 56 21.33 -0.47 5.70
N LYS A 57 20.18 -0.94 5.19
CA LYS A 57 19.35 -0.18 4.26
C LYS A 57 18.77 1.08 4.91
N LEU A 58 18.19 0.98 6.10
CA LEU A 58 17.65 2.14 6.83
C LEU A 58 18.72 3.22 7.08
N LYS A 59 19.92 2.79 7.48
CA LYS A 59 21.06 3.69 7.71
C LYS A 59 21.47 4.41 6.42
N SER A 60 21.84 3.63 5.40
CA SER A 60 22.40 4.17 4.16
C SER A 60 21.38 4.94 3.31
N THR A 61 20.09 4.57 3.36
CA THR A 61 19.04 5.20 2.54
C THR A 61 18.44 6.43 3.21
N TYR A 62 18.32 6.43 4.54
CA TYR A 62 17.60 7.50 5.24
C TYR A 62 18.47 8.20 6.29
N THR A 63 19.07 7.46 7.23
CA THR A 63 19.76 8.07 8.37
C THR A 63 20.95 8.93 7.94
N ASP A 64 21.74 8.44 6.99
CA ASP A 64 22.91 9.17 6.48
C ASP A 64 22.49 10.22 5.44
N LYS A 65 21.46 9.93 4.63
CA LYS A 65 21.10 10.75 3.45
C LYS A 65 20.16 11.91 3.75
N LEU A 66 19.20 11.76 4.66
CA LEU A 66 18.23 12.82 4.95
C LEU A 66 18.90 14.10 5.47
N PRO A 67 19.89 14.05 6.39
CA PRO A 67 20.62 15.25 6.82
C PRO A 67 21.34 15.96 5.67
N GLU A 68 21.92 15.21 4.72
CA GLU A 68 22.61 15.77 3.55
C GLU A 68 21.64 16.47 2.57
N GLN A 69 20.34 16.20 2.66
CA GLN A 69 19.31 16.76 1.78
C GLN A 69 18.62 18.01 2.34
N VAL A 70 19.04 18.48 3.52
CA VAL A 70 18.51 19.72 4.10
C VAL A 70 18.97 20.91 3.26
N ASN A 71 18.01 21.64 2.70
CA ASN A 71 18.31 22.83 1.92
C ASN A 71 18.73 24.00 2.83
N GLU A 72 19.94 24.51 2.65
CA GLU A 72 20.55 25.56 3.48
C GLU A 72 19.71 26.84 3.58
N ARG A 73 18.99 27.22 2.52
CA ARG A 73 18.20 28.47 2.49
C ARG A 73 16.93 28.38 3.32
N THR A 74 16.37 27.18 3.47
CA THR A 74 15.06 26.98 4.09
C THR A 74 15.13 26.20 5.39
N GLY A 75 16.23 25.49 5.65
CA GLY A 75 16.37 24.54 6.75
C GLY A 75 15.45 23.32 6.64
N ARG A 76 14.98 22.99 5.42
CA ARG A 76 13.99 21.94 5.17
C ARG A 76 14.42 21.01 4.03
N ILE A 77 13.87 19.80 4.04
CA ILE A 77 13.99 18.86 2.93
C ILE A 77 12.90 19.15 1.89
N HIS A 78 13.28 19.18 0.61
CA HIS A 78 12.36 19.42 -0.51
C HIS A 78 12.34 18.18 -1.42
N THR A 79 11.39 17.27 -1.17
CA THR A 79 11.18 16.12 -2.04
C THR A 79 10.70 16.53 -3.44
N SER A 80 11.00 15.71 -4.43
CA SER A 80 10.49 15.87 -5.80
C SER A 80 9.35 14.89 -6.08
N TYR A 81 8.15 15.42 -6.33
CA TYR A 81 7.00 14.63 -6.77
C TYR A 81 6.98 14.53 -8.30
N ALA A 82 7.08 13.31 -8.82
CA ALA A 82 6.93 13.06 -10.25
C ALA A 82 5.47 12.70 -10.57
N GLN A 83 4.83 13.55 -11.38
CA GLN A 83 3.40 13.42 -11.71
C GLN A 83 3.12 12.47 -12.88
N ALA A 84 4.09 12.28 -13.78
CA ALA A 84 3.94 11.56 -15.05
C ALA A 84 4.85 10.32 -15.15
N VAL A 85 4.98 9.56 -14.06
CA VAL A 85 5.85 8.36 -13.99
C VAL A 85 5.05 7.08 -13.78
N ALA A 86 4.19 7.02 -12.75
CA ALA A 86 3.45 5.80 -12.45
C ALA A 86 2.35 5.54 -13.49
N ALA A 87 2.29 4.31 -14.03
CA ALA A 87 1.31 3.91 -15.04
C ALA A 87 -0.14 4.07 -14.55
N THR A 88 -0.40 3.89 -13.26
CA THR A 88 -1.73 4.04 -12.65
C THR A 88 -2.07 5.48 -12.28
N GLY A 89 -1.15 6.43 -12.50
CA GLY A 89 -1.38 7.85 -12.24
C GLY A 89 -1.15 8.30 -10.79
N ARG A 90 -0.62 7.45 -9.91
CA ARG A 90 -0.12 7.88 -8.59
C ARG A 90 1.06 8.85 -8.73
N LEU A 91 1.23 9.72 -7.74
CA LEU A 91 2.48 10.45 -7.59
C LEU A 91 3.57 9.47 -7.14
N SER A 92 4.79 9.66 -7.60
CA SER A 92 5.99 9.07 -7.01
C SER A 92 6.84 10.16 -6.39
N SER A 93 7.60 9.83 -5.35
CA SER A 93 8.48 10.78 -4.65
C SER A 93 9.93 10.31 -4.78
N VAL A 94 10.85 11.25 -5.03
CA VAL A 94 12.29 11.04 -5.08
C VAL A 94 13.01 12.16 -4.33
N ASP A 95 14.21 11.86 -3.83
CA ASP A 95 15.11 12.80 -3.16
C ASP A 95 14.48 13.65 -2.03
N PRO A 96 14.01 13.03 -0.94
CA PRO A 96 13.96 11.60 -0.65
C PRO A 96 12.66 10.96 -1.15
N ASN A 97 12.65 9.64 -1.31
CA ASN A 97 11.42 8.88 -1.56
C ASN A 97 10.65 8.66 -0.25
N LEU A 98 9.66 9.52 0.01
CA LEU A 98 8.85 9.49 1.22
C LEU A 98 7.92 8.26 1.30
N GLN A 99 7.57 7.66 0.16
CA GLN A 99 6.67 6.50 0.08
C GLN A 99 7.33 5.20 0.57
N ASN A 100 8.66 5.16 0.63
CA ASN A 100 9.40 3.97 1.01
C ASN A 100 9.86 3.99 2.48
N ILE A 101 9.56 5.05 3.24
CA ILE A 101 9.95 5.16 4.65
C ILE A 101 9.18 4.10 5.46
N PRO A 102 9.86 3.08 6.03
CA PRO A 102 9.17 1.95 6.64
C PRO A 102 8.37 2.36 7.87
N ILE A 103 7.16 1.81 8.00
CA ILE A 103 6.26 2.06 9.15
C ILE A 103 6.18 0.88 10.14
N ARG A 104 6.40 -0.34 9.65
CA ARG A 104 6.03 -1.55 10.40
C ARG A 104 7.00 -1.91 11.53
N ARG A 105 8.26 -1.47 11.42
CA ARG A 105 9.32 -1.80 12.39
C ARG A 105 9.66 -0.56 13.21
N SER A 106 10.03 -0.77 14.47
CA SER A 106 10.46 0.27 15.41
C SER A 106 11.52 1.19 14.81
N GLU A 107 12.48 0.65 14.07
CA GLU A 107 13.60 1.41 13.50
C GLU A 107 13.13 2.31 12.36
N GLY A 108 12.16 1.86 11.56
CA GLY A 108 11.54 2.68 10.52
C GLY A 108 10.71 3.82 11.10
N ARG A 109 9.97 3.54 12.17
CA ARG A 109 9.22 4.55 12.94
C ARG A 109 10.11 5.68 13.47
N ARG A 110 11.32 5.34 13.93
CA ARG A 110 12.32 6.35 14.35
C ARG A 110 12.73 7.32 13.23
N ILE A 111 12.70 6.90 11.96
CA ILE A 111 12.94 7.82 10.83
C ILE A 111 11.80 8.84 10.73
N ARG A 112 10.55 8.42 10.92
CA ARG A 112 9.38 9.32 10.90
C ARG A 112 9.38 10.35 12.04
N GLN A 113 9.96 9.99 13.20
CA GLN A 113 10.14 10.91 14.33
C GLN A 113 11.06 12.10 13.99
N ALA A 114 11.92 11.99 12.96
CA ALA A 114 12.77 13.09 12.51
C ALA A 114 12.00 14.15 11.67
N PHE A 115 10.77 13.86 11.24
CA PHE A 115 9.90 14.80 10.54
C PHE A 115 9.03 15.51 11.57
N ILE A 116 9.44 16.70 11.99
CA ILE A 116 8.84 17.45 13.09
C ILE A 116 8.07 18.68 12.62
N ALA A 117 7.11 19.12 13.44
CA ALA A 117 6.48 20.43 13.26
C ALA A 117 7.38 21.57 13.78
N PRO A 118 7.31 22.77 13.19
CA PRO A 118 7.98 23.96 13.74
C PRO A 118 7.31 24.44 15.05
N PRO A 119 7.98 25.28 15.85
CA PRO A 119 7.41 25.83 17.08
C PRO A 119 6.05 26.52 16.86
N GLY A 120 5.09 26.28 17.75
CA GLY A 120 3.72 26.79 17.63
C GLY A 120 2.82 25.96 16.70
N CYS A 121 3.38 24.99 15.98
CA CYS A 121 2.63 24.10 15.10
C CYS A 121 2.65 22.64 15.58
N VAL A 122 1.72 21.86 15.03
CA VAL A 122 1.67 20.40 15.10
C VAL A 122 1.60 19.83 13.68
N LEU A 123 1.97 18.56 13.52
CA LEU A 123 1.67 17.82 12.30
C LEU A 123 0.27 17.23 12.39
N LEU A 124 -0.48 17.35 11.31
CA LEU A 124 -1.75 16.68 11.09
C LEU A 124 -1.59 15.73 9.90
N ALA A 125 -1.85 14.45 10.09
CA ALA A 125 -1.88 13.46 9.03
C ALA A 125 -3.34 13.03 8.80
N ALA A 126 -3.79 13.10 7.55
CA ALA A 126 -5.13 12.70 7.15
C ALA A 126 -5.04 11.62 6.08
N ASP A 127 -5.54 10.42 6.40
CA ASP A 127 -5.43 9.22 5.56
C ASP A 127 -6.81 8.69 5.18
N TYR A 128 -6.99 8.27 3.93
CA TYR A 128 -8.26 7.66 3.54
C TYR A 128 -8.39 6.23 4.04
N SER A 129 -9.34 6.01 4.96
CA SER A 129 -9.60 4.70 5.53
C SER A 129 -10.12 3.70 4.49
N GLN A 130 -9.25 2.77 4.08
CA GLN A 130 -9.58 1.65 3.19
C GLN A 130 -10.13 2.10 1.82
N ILE A 131 -9.58 3.18 1.25
CA ILE A 131 -10.08 3.78 -0.01
C ILE A 131 -10.21 2.77 -1.15
N GLU A 132 -9.24 1.87 -1.29
CA GLU A 132 -9.21 0.88 -2.38
C GLU A 132 -10.38 -0.13 -2.26
N LEU A 133 -10.75 -0.53 -1.05
CA LEU A 133 -11.91 -1.40 -0.83
C LEU A 133 -13.23 -0.66 -1.06
N ARG A 134 -13.32 0.62 -0.67
CA ARG A 134 -14.50 1.46 -0.94
C ARG A 134 -14.69 1.65 -2.44
N ILE A 135 -13.60 1.85 -3.18
CA ILE A 135 -13.61 1.91 -4.65
C ILE A 135 -14.02 0.56 -5.24
N MET A 136 -13.52 -0.57 -4.73
CA MET A 136 -13.97 -1.89 -5.18
C MET A 136 -15.48 -2.07 -4.96
N ALA A 137 -16.00 -1.71 -3.79
CA ALA A 137 -17.43 -1.78 -3.51
C ALA A 137 -18.25 -0.91 -4.48
N HIS A 138 -17.70 0.24 -4.89
CA HIS A 138 -18.30 1.10 -5.90
C HIS A 138 -18.27 0.49 -7.30
N LEU A 139 -17.10 0.10 -7.81
CA LEU A 139 -16.91 -0.43 -9.15
C LEU A 139 -17.66 -1.75 -9.36
N SER A 140 -17.68 -2.62 -8.35
CA SER A 140 -18.36 -3.91 -8.42
C SER A 140 -19.88 -3.83 -8.23
N GLY A 141 -20.36 -2.76 -7.59
CA GLY A 141 -21.74 -2.65 -7.13
C GLY A 141 -22.14 -3.77 -6.15
N ASP A 142 -21.18 -4.46 -5.52
CA ASP A 142 -21.44 -5.63 -4.70
C ASP A 142 -22.24 -5.26 -3.43
N ALA A 143 -23.43 -5.83 -3.28
CA ALA A 143 -24.33 -5.51 -2.17
C ALA A 143 -23.73 -5.89 -0.81
N GLY A 144 -22.95 -6.99 -0.75
CA GLY A 144 -22.33 -7.46 0.48
C GLY A 144 -21.24 -6.51 0.97
N LEU A 145 -20.36 -6.05 0.06
CA LEU A 145 -19.34 -5.05 0.39
C LEU A 145 -19.96 -3.69 0.73
N ARG A 146 -20.98 -3.24 -0.02
CA ARG A 146 -21.67 -1.97 0.26
C ARG A 146 -22.33 -1.98 1.63
N ALA A 147 -23.02 -3.06 1.98
CA ALA A 147 -23.63 -3.21 3.31
C ALA A 147 -22.56 -3.21 4.42
N ALA A 148 -21.45 -3.92 4.22
CA ALA A 148 -20.36 -3.96 5.19
C ALA A 148 -19.80 -2.55 5.49
N PHE A 149 -19.64 -1.70 4.48
CA PHE A 149 -19.20 -0.31 4.68
C PHE A 149 -20.29 0.62 5.22
N ALA A 150 -21.55 0.41 4.86
CA ALA A 150 -22.67 1.20 5.39
C ALA A 150 -22.84 1.00 6.91
N GLU A 151 -22.49 -0.19 7.41
CA GLU A 151 -22.55 -0.56 8.82
C GLU A 151 -21.21 -0.40 9.57
N ASP A 152 -20.22 0.27 8.96
CA ASP A 152 -18.84 0.44 9.48
C ASP A 152 -18.18 -0.87 9.97
N ARG A 153 -18.54 -2.01 9.35
CA ARG A 153 -17.97 -3.31 9.70
C ARG A 153 -16.54 -3.40 9.22
N ASP A 154 -15.69 -4.02 10.02
CA ASP A 154 -14.33 -4.36 9.62
C ASP A 154 -14.33 -5.53 8.64
N VAL A 155 -14.26 -5.22 7.34
CA VAL A 155 -14.23 -6.21 6.26
C VAL A 155 -13.05 -7.18 6.41
N HIS A 156 -11.90 -6.73 6.91
CA HIS A 156 -10.75 -7.61 7.15
C HIS A 156 -11.01 -8.58 8.29
N ARG A 157 -11.67 -8.12 9.36
CA ARG A 157 -12.03 -8.98 10.50
C ARG A 157 -13.08 -10.01 10.09
N ALA A 158 -14.06 -9.61 9.29
CA ALA A 158 -15.06 -10.52 8.73
C ALA A 158 -14.40 -11.60 7.85
N THR A 159 -13.51 -11.20 6.92
CA THR A 159 -12.73 -12.16 6.12
C THR A 159 -11.87 -13.05 7.01
N ALA A 160 -11.23 -12.50 8.04
CA ALA A 160 -10.36 -13.27 8.94
C ALA A 160 -11.14 -14.34 9.70
N ALA A 161 -12.31 -14.00 10.25
CA ALA A 161 -13.17 -14.95 10.95
C ALA A 161 -13.49 -16.16 10.05
N GLU A 162 -13.81 -15.91 8.79
CA GLU A 162 -14.11 -16.96 7.82
C GLU A 162 -12.87 -17.77 7.40
N VAL A 163 -11.75 -17.11 7.10
CA VAL A 163 -10.50 -17.76 6.66
C VAL A 163 -9.89 -18.62 7.75
N PHE A 164 -9.91 -18.14 9.00
CA PHE A 164 -9.34 -18.87 10.13
C PHE A 164 -10.35 -19.78 10.83
N GLY A 165 -11.63 -19.77 10.41
CA GLY A 165 -12.68 -20.59 11.02
C GLY A 165 -12.95 -20.23 12.48
N VAL A 166 -12.80 -18.96 12.84
CA VAL A 166 -12.97 -18.45 14.21
C VAL A 166 -14.14 -17.45 14.26
N SER A 167 -14.69 -17.20 15.45
CA SER A 167 -15.70 -16.13 15.59
C SER A 167 -15.06 -14.74 15.37
N PRO A 168 -15.82 -13.71 14.96
CA PRO A 168 -15.30 -12.34 14.79
C PRO A 168 -14.56 -11.79 16.02
N GLU A 169 -14.99 -12.18 17.22
CA GLU A 169 -14.42 -11.78 18.50
C GLU A 169 -13.07 -12.46 18.76
N ALA A 170 -12.92 -13.70 18.28
CA ALA A 170 -11.68 -14.48 18.37
C ALA A 170 -10.65 -14.12 17.28
N VAL A 171 -10.96 -13.17 16.40
CA VAL A 171 -10.00 -12.66 15.41
C VAL A 171 -8.91 -11.83 16.09
N THR A 172 -7.70 -12.39 16.10
CA THR A 172 -6.47 -11.74 16.56
C THR A 172 -6.01 -10.66 15.59
N ALA A 173 -5.10 -9.78 16.04
CA ALA A 173 -4.51 -8.75 15.18
C ALA A 173 -3.75 -9.36 13.99
N ASP A 174 -3.09 -10.51 14.19
CA ASP A 174 -2.38 -11.23 13.14
C ASP A 174 -3.34 -11.89 12.16
N HIS A 175 -4.45 -12.49 12.61
CA HIS A 175 -5.50 -13.00 11.73
C HIS A 175 -6.03 -11.88 10.83
N ARG A 176 -6.36 -10.71 11.41
CA ARG A 176 -6.82 -9.54 10.68
C ARG A 176 -5.79 -9.04 9.67
N ARG A 177 -4.50 -9.00 10.06
CA ARG A 177 -3.40 -8.57 9.18
C ARG A 177 -3.26 -9.50 7.99
N THR A 178 -3.33 -10.80 8.20
CA THR A 178 -3.30 -11.80 7.14
C THR A 178 -4.50 -11.64 6.21
N ALA A 179 -5.71 -11.51 6.75
CA ALA A 179 -6.92 -11.26 5.97
C ALA A 179 -6.86 -9.94 5.17
N LYS A 180 -6.18 -8.91 5.67
CA LYS A 180 -5.87 -7.69 4.92
C LYS A 180 -5.06 -8.02 3.66
N VAL A 181 -3.99 -8.79 3.78
CA VAL A 181 -3.19 -9.24 2.63
C VAL A 181 -4.03 -10.07 1.65
N ILE A 182 -4.90 -10.96 2.17
CA ILE A 182 -5.81 -11.76 1.35
C ILE A 182 -6.78 -10.88 0.57
N ASN A 183 -7.51 -9.98 1.25
CA ASN A 183 -8.49 -9.10 0.61
C ASN A 183 -7.83 -8.28 -0.50
N PHE A 184 -6.70 -7.64 -0.22
CA PHE A 184 -5.96 -6.90 -1.26
C PHE A 184 -5.48 -7.81 -2.38
N GLY A 185 -4.95 -8.98 -2.06
CA GLY A 185 -4.53 -9.95 -3.07
C GLY A 185 -5.67 -10.33 -4.01
N LEU A 186 -6.80 -10.77 -3.46
CA LEU A 186 -7.96 -11.20 -4.23
C LEU A 186 -8.54 -10.06 -5.07
N ILE A 187 -8.64 -8.87 -4.49
CA ILE A 187 -9.10 -7.66 -5.17
C ILE A 187 -8.18 -7.30 -6.34
N TYR A 188 -6.88 -7.52 -6.21
CA TYR A 188 -5.90 -7.29 -7.27
C TYR A 188 -5.68 -8.46 -8.22
N GLY A 189 -6.57 -9.45 -8.21
CA GLY A 189 -6.50 -10.58 -9.13
C GLY A 189 -5.37 -11.56 -8.81
N MET A 190 -4.98 -11.66 -7.54
CA MET A 190 -4.09 -12.72 -7.07
C MET A 190 -4.71 -14.08 -7.35
N SER A 191 -3.92 -14.98 -7.94
CA SER A 191 -4.35 -16.36 -8.18
C SER A 191 -4.37 -17.16 -6.87
N PRO A 192 -5.14 -18.26 -6.81
CA PRO A 192 -5.09 -19.22 -5.71
C PRO A 192 -3.66 -19.69 -5.40
N PHE A 193 -2.80 -19.81 -6.43
CA PHE A 193 -1.39 -20.13 -6.26
C PHE A 193 -0.62 -19.02 -5.52
N GLY A 194 -0.83 -17.75 -5.89
CA GLY A 194 -0.23 -16.61 -5.20
C GLY A 194 -0.71 -16.51 -3.74
N LEU A 195 -2.00 -16.79 -3.51
CA LEU A 195 -2.59 -16.81 -2.19
C LEU A 195 -1.99 -17.91 -1.31
N ALA A 196 -1.92 -19.15 -1.83
CA ALA A 196 -1.30 -20.29 -1.14
C ALA A 196 0.12 -19.97 -0.69
N ARG A 197 0.92 -19.38 -1.59
CA ARG A 197 2.30 -18.97 -1.29
C ARG A 197 2.36 -17.91 -0.20
N ASN A 198 1.50 -16.89 -0.24
CA ASN A 198 1.51 -15.81 0.75
C ASN A 198 1.04 -16.28 2.13
N LEU A 199 0.17 -17.29 2.19
CA LEU A 199 -0.36 -17.84 3.43
C LEU A 199 0.42 -19.04 3.96
N GLY A 200 1.32 -19.62 3.16
CA GLY A 200 2.01 -20.86 3.52
C GLY A 200 1.07 -22.06 3.66
N ILE A 201 -0.02 -22.11 2.88
CA ILE A 201 -1.04 -23.17 2.95
C ILE A 201 -1.08 -24.00 1.67
N GLU A 202 -1.74 -25.16 1.74
CA GLU A 202 -2.01 -26.01 0.59
C GLU A 202 -2.84 -25.30 -0.49
N ARG A 203 -2.54 -25.60 -1.75
CA ARG A 203 -3.21 -24.97 -2.91
C ARG A 203 -4.72 -25.22 -2.91
N SER A 204 -5.16 -26.41 -2.49
CA SER A 204 -6.59 -26.76 -2.37
C SER A 204 -7.31 -25.90 -1.33
N ALA A 205 -6.68 -25.61 -0.20
CA ALA A 205 -7.22 -24.72 0.83
C ALA A 205 -7.33 -23.28 0.32
N ALA A 206 -6.29 -22.77 -0.35
CA ALA A 206 -6.32 -21.44 -0.98
C ALA A 206 -7.42 -21.31 -2.04
N GLN A 207 -7.64 -22.35 -2.86
CA GLN A 207 -8.72 -22.41 -3.83
C GLN A 207 -10.10 -22.29 -3.16
N GLN A 208 -10.32 -23.06 -2.08
CA GLN A 208 -11.59 -22.99 -1.33
C GLN A 208 -11.82 -21.59 -0.74
N TYR A 209 -10.79 -20.91 -0.25
CA TYR A 209 -10.92 -19.53 0.24
C TYR A 209 -11.32 -18.55 -0.86
N VAL A 210 -10.70 -18.65 -2.03
CA VAL A 210 -11.04 -17.83 -3.19
C VAL A 210 -12.51 -18.04 -3.58
N GLU A 211 -12.97 -19.29 -3.61
CA GLU A 211 -14.35 -19.63 -3.95
C GLU A 211 -15.36 -19.11 -2.93
N ARG A 212 -15.07 -19.24 -1.62
CA ARG A 212 -15.91 -18.69 -0.55
C ARG A 212 -16.00 -17.17 -0.63
N TYR A 213 -14.86 -16.50 -0.81
CA TYR A 213 -14.80 -15.05 -0.95
C TYR A 213 -15.69 -14.56 -2.11
N PHE A 214 -15.58 -15.17 -3.29
CA PHE A 214 -16.41 -14.77 -4.43
C PHE A 214 -17.86 -15.23 -4.34
N ARG A 215 -18.18 -16.26 -3.54
CA ARG A 215 -19.57 -16.59 -3.21
C ARG A 215 -20.19 -15.53 -2.29
N ARG A 216 -19.39 -14.99 -1.35
CA ARG A 216 -19.81 -13.92 -0.44
C ARG A 216 -19.94 -12.57 -1.15
N TYR A 217 -19.04 -12.29 -2.09
CA TYR A 217 -18.96 -11.04 -2.85
C TYR A 217 -19.03 -11.31 -4.37
N PRO A 218 -20.19 -11.79 -4.88
CA PRO A 218 -20.33 -12.18 -6.29
C PRO A 218 -20.17 -11.00 -7.26
N GLY A 219 -20.49 -9.78 -6.84
CA GLY A 219 -20.31 -8.58 -7.66
C GLY A 219 -18.84 -8.29 -7.94
N VAL A 220 -17.95 -8.59 -7.00
CA VAL A 220 -16.50 -8.45 -7.19
C VAL A 220 -16.01 -9.39 -8.29
N LYS A 221 -16.44 -10.66 -8.25
CA LYS A 221 -16.08 -11.63 -9.29
C LYS A 221 -16.56 -11.18 -10.67
N ARG A 222 -17.84 -10.76 -10.75
CA ARG A 222 -18.44 -10.25 -11.98
C ARG A 222 -17.62 -9.08 -12.54
N PHE A 223 -17.33 -8.08 -11.73
CA PHE A 223 -16.51 -6.93 -12.11
C PHE A 223 -15.13 -7.35 -12.65
N MET A 224 -14.45 -8.28 -11.99
CA MET A 224 -13.15 -8.77 -12.44
C MET A 224 -13.23 -9.46 -13.80
N ASP A 225 -14.24 -10.29 -14.03
CA ASP A 225 -14.43 -11.01 -15.29
C ASP A 225 -14.80 -10.05 -16.43
N GLU A 226 -15.72 -9.12 -16.19
CA GLU A 226 -16.14 -8.08 -17.14
C GLU A 226 -14.98 -7.15 -17.51
N THR A 227 -14.19 -6.71 -16.52
CA THR A 227 -13.04 -5.83 -16.74
C THR A 227 -11.98 -6.50 -17.62
N ARG A 228 -11.71 -7.81 -17.43
CA ARG A 228 -10.80 -8.56 -18.30
C ARG A 228 -11.34 -8.67 -19.72
N ALA A 229 -12.65 -8.94 -19.87
CA ALA A 229 -13.29 -9.03 -21.17
C ALA A 229 -13.23 -7.69 -21.91
N GLN A 230 -13.58 -6.60 -21.23
CA GLN A 230 -13.49 -5.24 -21.77
C GLN A 230 -12.05 -4.89 -22.16
N ALA A 231 -11.08 -5.14 -21.28
CA ALA A 231 -9.67 -4.87 -21.57
C ALA A 231 -9.17 -5.63 -22.81
N ARG A 232 -9.61 -6.88 -23.01
CA ARG A 232 -9.30 -7.64 -24.23
C ARG A 232 -9.95 -7.03 -25.47
N GLN A 233 -11.15 -6.47 -25.35
CA GLN A 233 -11.88 -5.86 -26.46
C GLN A 233 -11.30 -4.49 -26.85
N THR A 234 -11.05 -3.61 -25.87
CA THR A 234 -10.65 -2.21 -26.10
C THR A 234 -9.15 -1.98 -26.08
N GLY A 235 -8.38 -2.87 -25.44
CA GLY A 235 -6.93 -2.72 -25.25
C GLY A 235 -6.52 -1.79 -24.09
N TYR A 236 -7.49 -1.28 -23.32
CA TYR A 236 -7.24 -0.42 -22.15
C TYR A 236 -8.36 -0.54 -21.11
N VAL A 237 -8.09 -0.05 -19.91
CA VAL A 237 -9.08 0.12 -18.82
C VAL A 237 -9.09 1.56 -18.34
N GLU A 238 -10.18 1.98 -17.71
CA GLU A 238 -10.39 3.36 -17.25
C GLU A 238 -10.66 3.43 -15.73
N THR A 239 -10.28 4.54 -15.11
CA THR A 239 -10.73 4.92 -13.76
C THR A 239 -12.13 5.52 -13.81
N VAL A 240 -12.75 5.72 -12.63
CA VAL A 240 -14.04 6.45 -12.50
C VAL A 240 -13.99 7.84 -13.15
N PHE A 241 -12.81 8.45 -13.22
CA PHE A 241 -12.61 9.80 -13.75
C PHE A 241 -12.01 9.81 -15.16
N GLY A 242 -12.01 8.67 -15.86
CA GLY A 242 -11.62 8.58 -17.27
C GLY A 242 -10.10 8.49 -17.53
N ARG A 243 -9.27 8.31 -16.49
CA ARG A 243 -7.83 8.02 -16.70
C ARG A 243 -7.69 6.63 -17.32
N ARG A 244 -6.90 6.51 -18.38
CA ARG A 244 -6.67 5.25 -19.09
C ARG A 244 -5.37 4.58 -18.71
N LEU A 245 -5.37 3.25 -18.64
CA LEU A 245 -4.17 2.42 -18.73
C LEU A 245 -4.29 1.49 -19.95
N TYR A 246 -3.39 1.67 -20.92
CA TYR A 246 -3.28 0.78 -22.08
C TYR A 246 -2.51 -0.49 -21.72
N LEU A 247 -2.98 -1.63 -22.25
CA LEU A 247 -2.52 -2.96 -21.88
C LEU A 247 -2.07 -3.70 -23.15
N PRO A 248 -0.87 -3.43 -23.69
CA PRO A 248 -0.42 -4.01 -24.96
C PRO A 248 -0.37 -5.54 -24.92
N ASP A 249 -0.05 -6.12 -23.75
CA ASP A 249 0.07 -7.56 -23.56
C ASP A 249 -1.27 -8.28 -23.28
N ILE A 250 -2.41 -7.58 -23.26
CA ILE A 250 -3.71 -8.19 -22.92
C ILE A 250 -4.15 -9.27 -23.92
N ARG A 251 -3.60 -9.23 -25.15
CA ARG A 251 -3.80 -10.23 -26.22
C ARG A 251 -2.56 -11.06 -26.50
N SER A 252 -1.53 -10.98 -25.65
CA SER A 252 -0.26 -11.67 -25.88
C SER A 252 -0.48 -13.17 -25.98
N GLY A 253 0.18 -13.82 -26.95
CA GLY A 253 0.22 -15.28 -27.05
C GLY A 253 0.94 -15.91 -25.85
N ASN A 254 1.88 -15.18 -25.23
CA ASN A 254 2.59 -15.62 -24.04
C ASN A 254 1.66 -15.58 -22.80
N PRO A 255 1.35 -16.73 -22.17
CA PRO A 255 0.43 -16.79 -21.04
C PRO A 255 0.88 -15.93 -19.84
N GLN A 256 2.18 -15.80 -19.59
CA GLN A 256 2.70 -15.06 -18.45
C GLN A 256 2.54 -13.55 -18.63
N LEU A 257 2.82 -13.03 -19.83
CA LEU A 257 2.59 -11.62 -20.17
C LEU A 257 1.10 -11.29 -20.12
N ARG A 258 0.27 -12.15 -20.72
CA ARG A 258 -1.19 -11.99 -20.72
C ARG A 258 -1.78 -11.99 -19.30
N GLN A 259 -1.37 -12.91 -18.43
CA GLN A 259 -1.78 -12.91 -17.01
C GLN A 259 -1.28 -11.69 -16.24
N GLY A 260 -0.11 -11.14 -16.59
CA GLY A 260 0.36 -9.86 -16.08
C GLY A 260 -0.58 -8.72 -16.45
N ALA A 261 -0.93 -8.62 -17.73
CA ALA A 261 -1.85 -7.61 -18.25
C ALA A 261 -3.26 -7.73 -17.66
N GLU A 262 -3.79 -8.95 -17.48
CA GLU A 262 -5.10 -9.18 -16.86
C GLU A 262 -5.14 -8.73 -15.40
N ARG A 263 -4.05 -8.92 -14.64
CA ARG A 263 -3.93 -8.39 -13.27
C ARG A 263 -3.87 -6.87 -13.27
N ALA A 264 -3.11 -6.28 -14.18
CA ALA A 264 -3.05 -4.83 -14.34
C ALA A 264 -4.42 -4.24 -14.73
N ALA A 265 -5.19 -4.93 -15.58
CA ALA A 265 -6.54 -4.54 -15.97
C ALA A 265 -7.49 -4.42 -14.77
N ILE A 266 -7.39 -5.32 -13.81
CA ILE A 266 -8.22 -5.30 -12.60
C ILE A 266 -7.71 -4.24 -11.61
N ASN A 267 -6.40 -4.15 -11.41
CA ASN A 267 -5.80 -3.25 -10.42
C ASN A 267 -5.91 -1.78 -10.79
N ALA A 268 -5.67 -1.43 -12.06
CA ALA A 268 -5.52 -0.04 -12.48
C ALA A 268 -6.77 0.83 -12.28
N PRO A 269 -8.01 0.37 -12.55
CA PRO A 269 -9.22 1.13 -12.25
C PRO A 269 -9.31 1.51 -10.78
N MET A 270 -8.94 0.62 -9.86
CA MET A 270 -8.99 0.91 -8.43
C MET A 270 -7.87 1.83 -7.99
N GLN A 271 -6.62 1.45 -8.30
CA GLN A 271 -5.45 2.20 -7.86
C GLN A 271 -5.41 3.60 -8.48
N GLY A 272 -5.81 3.71 -9.74
CA GLY A 272 -5.92 4.98 -10.46
C GLY A 272 -7.08 5.83 -9.97
N THR A 273 -8.24 5.25 -9.66
CA THR A 273 -9.35 6.01 -9.04
C THR A 273 -8.90 6.58 -7.69
N ALA A 274 -8.19 5.81 -6.86
CA ALA A 274 -7.63 6.33 -5.60
C ALA A 274 -6.65 7.49 -5.85
N ALA A 275 -5.80 7.38 -6.88
CA ALA A 275 -4.88 8.44 -7.29
C ALA A 275 -5.61 9.71 -7.77
N ASP A 276 -6.71 9.54 -8.49
CA ASP A 276 -7.54 10.65 -8.96
C ASP A 276 -8.25 11.34 -7.78
N ILE A 277 -8.79 10.57 -6.84
CA ILE A 277 -9.45 11.09 -5.63
C ILE A 277 -8.48 11.93 -4.79
N ILE A 278 -7.29 11.41 -4.48
CA ILE A 278 -6.33 12.16 -3.66
C ILE A 278 -5.84 13.42 -4.37
N LYS A 279 -5.65 13.38 -5.69
CA LYS A 279 -5.28 14.58 -6.47
C LYS A 279 -6.40 15.62 -6.47
N ARG A 280 -7.66 15.21 -6.62
CA ARG A 280 -8.81 16.11 -6.49
C ARG A 280 -8.88 16.75 -5.11
N ALA A 281 -8.68 15.96 -4.05
CA ALA A 281 -8.60 16.47 -2.68
C ALA A 281 -7.49 17.50 -2.52
N MET A 282 -6.28 17.19 -3.01
CA MET A 282 -5.13 18.11 -2.97
C MET A 282 -5.41 19.43 -3.67
N ILE A 283 -6.12 19.45 -4.80
CA ILE A 283 -6.48 20.69 -5.52
C ILE A 283 -7.38 21.56 -4.62
N THR A 284 -8.47 21.00 -4.10
CA THR A 284 -9.40 21.76 -3.24
C THR A 284 -8.75 22.23 -1.94
N LEU A 285 -7.86 21.40 -1.37
CA LEU A 285 -7.10 21.75 -0.17
C LEU A 285 -6.03 22.80 -0.44
N HIS A 286 -5.41 22.78 -1.61
CA HIS A 286 -4.46 23.81 -2.01
C HIS A 286 -5.14 25.17 -2.07
N GLU A 287 -6.32 25.26 -2.69
CA GLU A 287 -7.11 26.49 -2.74
C GLU A 287 -7.51 26.98 -1.34
N TRP A 288 -7.94 26.06 -0.47
CA TRP A 288 -8.26 26.36 0.92
C TRP A 288 -7.04 26.85 1.73
N CYS A 289 -5.88 26.20 1.58
CA CYS A 289 -4.63 26.57 2.24
C CYS A 289 -4.00 27.86 1.67
N ALA A 290 -4.28 28.21 0.41
CA ALA A 290 -3.73 29.40 -0.24
C ALA A 290 -4.38 30.71 0.22
N ARG A 291 -5.43 30.64 1.05
CA ARG A 291 -6.11 31.82 1.60
C ARG A 291 -5.16 32.62 2.49
N PRO A 292 -5.25 33.97 2.50
CA PRO A 292 -4.43 34.80 3.37
C PRO A 292 -4.51 34.36 4.83
N HIS A 293 -3.36 34.28 5.50
CA HIS A 293 -3.24 33.86 6.90
C HIS A 293 -3.74 32.44 7.23
N SER A 294 -3.82 31.54 6.25
CA SER A 294 -4.16 30.13 6.47
C SER A 294 -3.36 29.54 7.64
N PRO A 295 -4.04 28.89 8.61
CA PRO A 295 -3.38 28.23 9.73
C PRO A 295 -2.67 26.94 9.35
N ALA A 296 -2.75 26.50 8.10
CA ALA A 296 -2.25 25.21 7.67
C ALA A 296 -1.51 25.25 6.33
N ARG A 297 -0.52 24.36 6.21
CA ARG A 297 0.28 24.15 5.00
C ARG A 297 0.34 22.65 4.68
N LEU A 298 -0.12 22.26 3.50
CA LEU A 298 0.11 20.92 2.96
C LEU A 298 1.60 20.73 2.66
N ILE A 299 2.25 19.77 3.31
CA ILE A 299 3.70 19.54 3.20
C ILE A 299 4.09 18.21 2.56
N MET A 300 3.26 17.17 2.68
CA MET A 300 3.54 15.86 2.08
C MET A 300 2.29 15.18 1.55
N GLN A 301 2.49 14.35 0.52
CA GLN A 301 1.54 13.37 0.03
C GLN A 301 2.25 12.01 0.04
N VAL A 302 1.71 11.04 0.79
CA VAL A 302 2.33 9.72 0.93
C VAL A 302 1.23 8.67 0.86
N HIS A 303 1.26 7.82 -0.16
CA HIS A 303 0.19 6.83 -0.42
C HIS A 303 -1.20 7.46 -0.54
N ASP A 304 -2.10 7.21 0.41
CA ASP A 304 -3.45 7.72 0.57
C ASP A 304 -3.56 8.81 1.66
N GLU A 305 -2.42 9.26 2.18
CA GLU A 305 -2.29 10.26 3.23
C GLU A 305 -1.83 11.63 2.71
N LEU A 306 -2.38 12.68 3.30
CA LEU A 306 -1.93 14.07 3.20
C LEU A 306 -1.47 14.55 4.57
N VAL A 307 -0.27 15.14 4.62
CA VAL A 307 0.33 15.64 5.87
C VAL A 307 0.46 17.16 5.82
N PHE A 308 0.06 17.80 6.91
CA PHE A 308 0.01 19.24 7.06
C PHE A 308 0.83 19.68 8.27
N GLU A 309 1.44 20.86 8.16
CA GLU A 309 1.80 21.67 9.33
C GLU A 309 0.62 22.55 9.68
N VAL A 310 0.23 22.59 10.95
CA VAL A 310 -0.96 23.28 11.43
C VAL A 310 -0.64 24.09 12.67
N ARG A 311 -1.03 25.37 12.72
CA ARG A 311 -0.96 26.19 13.95
C ARG A 311 -1.79 25.55 15.04
N SER A 312 -1.21 25.38 16.22
CA SER A 312 -1.81 24.57 17.30
C SER A 312 -3.18 25.09 17.73
N GLU A 313 -3.36 26.41 17.76
CA GLU A 313 -4.62 27.07 18.14
C GLU A 313 -5.76 26.85 17.14
N ALA A 314 -5.46 26.49 15.90
CA ALA A 314 -6.43 26.30 14.82
C ALA A 314 -6.63 24.82 14.45
N LEU A 315 -6.08 23.89 15.23
CA LEU A 315 -6.07 22.46 14.91
C LEU A 315 -7.46 21.88 14.64
N ALA A 316 -8.44 22.19 15.48
CA ALA A 316 -9.79 21.65 15.36
C ALA A 316 -10.49 22.12 14.06
N GLU A 317 -10.36 23.42 13.74
CA GLU A 317 -10.90 24.00 12.50
C GLU A 317 -10.26 23.35 11.28
N VAL A 318 -8.94 23.24 11.27
CA VAL A 318 -8.17 22.66 10.15
C VAL A 318 -8.51 21.19 9.98
N ALA A 319 -8.58 20.41 11.06
CA ALA A 319 -8.93 19.00 11.00
C ALA A 319 -10.33 18.76 10.42
N ALA A 320 -11.30 19.61 10.76
CA ALA A 320 -12.64 19.57 10.20
C ALA A 320 -12.63 19.89 8.69
N ALA A 321 -11.96 20.96 8.29
CA ALA A 321 -11.86 21.36 6.89
C ALA A 321 -11.13 20.31 6.04
N VAL A 322 -10.00 19.77 6.52
CA VAL A 322 -9.25 18.72 5.82
C VAL A 322 -10.11 17.49 5.58
N ARG A 323 -10.83 17.05 6.61
CA ARG A 323 -11.77 15.92 6.51
C ARG A 323 -12.87 16.19 5.50
N GLU A 324 -13.48 17.37 5.53
CA GLU A 324 -14.55 17.76 4.60
C GLU A 324 -14.07 17.74 3.14
N HIS A 325 -12.95 18.40 2.86
CA HIS A 325 -12.38 18.49 1.51
C HIS A 325 -11.98 17.11 0.96
N MET A 326 -11.38 16.26 1.80
CA MET A 326 -11.03 14.90 1.39
C MET A 326 -12.27 14.02 1.16
N VAL A 327 -13.25 14.02 2.08
CA VAL A 327 -14.48 13.22 1.89
C VAL A 327 -15.27 13.66 0.66
N SER A 328 -15.31 14.96 0.37
CA SER A 328 -16.02 15.53 -0.78
C SER A 328 -15.27 15.43 -2.12
N ALA A 329 -14.02 14.95 -2.12
CA ALA A 329 -13.20 14.85 -3.32
C ALA A 329 -13.83 13.96 -4.41
N ALA A 330 -14.70 13.03 -4.02
CA ALA A 330 -15.48 12.20 -4.94
C ALA A 330 -16.81 11.73 -4.33
N SER A 331 -17.81 11.52 -5.19
CA SER A 331 -19.07 10.86 -4.84
C SER A 331 -19.05 9.41 -5.32
N LEU A 332 -18.89 8.48 -4.37
CA LEU A 332 -18.96 7.04 -4.63
C LEU A 332 -20.26 6.47 -4.04
N SER A 333 -20.62 5.25 -4.42
CA SER A 333 -21.80 4.55 -3.86
C SER A 333 -21.61 4.06 -2.41
N VAL A 334 -20.42 4.27 -1.86
CA VAL A 334 -20.03 4.04 -0.47
C VAL A 334 -19.29 5.31 -0.01
N PRO A 335 -19.63 5.90 1.15
CA PRO A 335 -19.01 7.15 1.57
C PRO A 335 -17.50 6.99 1.73
N LEU A 336 -16.73 8.01 1.37
CA LEU A 336 -15.32 8.10 1.73
C LEU A 336 -15.20 8.37 3.23
N ARG A 337 -14.15 7.85 3.85
CA ARG A 337 -13.80 8.10 5.25
C ARG A 337 -12.34 8.50 5.32
N VAL A 338 -12.04 9.43 6.21
CA VAL A 338 -10.70 9.94 6.47
C VAL A 338 -10.44 9.78 7.95
N ASP A 339 -9.36 9.12 8.33
CA ASP A 339 -8.88 9.15 9.71
C ASP A 339 -7.85 10.28 9.83
N VAL A 340 -7.88 11.00 10.96
CA VAL A 340 -7.00 12.14 11.21
C VAL A 340 -6.24 11.87 12.49
N GLY A 341 -4.92 11.91 12.41
CA GLY A 341 -4.03 11.86 13.57
C GLY A 341 -3.17 13.12 13.65
N THR A 342 -2.64 13.39 14.84
CA THR A 342 -1.92 14.63 15.15
C THR A 342 -0.77 14.37 16.10
N GLY A 343 0.34 15.07 15.93
CA GLY A 343 1.51 14.89 16.80
C GLY A 343 2.59 15.93 16.60
N ALA A 344 3.62 15.88 17.45
CA ALA A 344 4.80 16.75 17.31
C ALA A 344 5.68 16.32 16.13
N ASN A 345 5.57 15.07 15.71
CA ASN A 345 6.29 14.49 14.59
C ASN A 345 5.40 13.53 13.78
N TRP A 346 5.89 13.09 12.63
CA TRP A 346 5.08 12.29 11.70
C TRP A 346 4.76 10.89 12.22
N ASP A 347 5.58 10.31 13.12
CA ASP A 347 5.27 9.02 13.75
C ASP A 347 4.12 9.11 14.78
N GLU A 348 3.96 10.26 15.43
CA GLU A 348 2.85 10.50 16.36
C GLU A 348 1.55 10.89 15.64
N ALA A 349 1.67 11.61 14.52
CA ALA A 349 0.51 12.03 13.74
C ALA A 349 -0.09 10.89 12.90
N HIS A 350 0.69 9.85 12.59
CA HIS A 350 0.29 8.70 11.79
C HIS A 350 -0.11 7.52 12.69
#